data_AF-A0A2J4JPT6-F1
#
_entry.id   AF-A0A2J4JPT6-F1
#
_cell.length_a   1.000
_cell.length_b   1.000
_cell.length_c   1.000
_cell.angle_alpha   90.00
_cell.angle_beta   90.00
_cell.angle_gamma   90.00
#
_symmetry.space_group_name_H-M   'P 1'
#
loop_
_entity.id
_entity.type
_entity.pdbx_description
1 polymer ?
#
loop_
_entity_poly.entity_id
_entity_poly.type
_entity_poly.pdbx_seq_one_letter_code
_entity_poly.pdbx_strand_id
1 'polypeptide(L)'
;MINAADYGEAQRRRRTFLFAFRNDTALFRKAAELICVEGLKGAHQLLLQDGFFAPIFPLYGFEWKYSEGWLDEFRYLDLKDLSAAQSCHFYASGLMVNGRFYSVESIPLQFPYKPLRSVLETTPLAERYFLSAADIDYWRYLKGAKQETRHRRNGSTYFFSEGSMAFPDRSDLPSRTMLTSEGSVSRSTHVVADPQTQRLRTLTPIECERLNGFPDDWTAGMPERLRYFTMGNALVVPLIKAMGKRISALAEDEQCS
;
A
#
# COMPACT_ATOMS: atom_id res chain seq x y z
N MET A 1 -8.68 -0.62 1.73
CA MET A 1 -7.46 -0.39 0.95
C MET A 1 -6.95 1.00 1.29
N ILE A 2 -5.72 1.09 1.72
CA ILE A 2 -5.09 2.34 2.16
C ILE A 2 -3.88 2.60 1.27
N ASN A 3 -3.80 3.80 0.73
CA ASN A 3 -2.63 4.30 0.01
C ASN A 3 -1.84 5.23 0.92
N ALA A 4 -0.57 4.93 1.18
CA ALA A 4 0.21 5.71 2.15
C ALA A 4 0.38 7.19 1.75
N ALA A 5 0.47 7.49 0.46
CA ALA A 5 0.59 8.87 -0.03
C ALA A 5 -0.65 9.73 0.28
N ASP A 6 -1.84 9.13 0.35
CA ASP A 6 -3.07 9.88 0.67
C ASP A 6 -3.02 10.39 2.13
N TYR A 7 -2.26 9.69 2.99
CA TYR A 7 -2.05 9.99 4.40
C TYR A 7 -0.67 10.60 4.68
N GLY A 8 -0.11 11.32 3.70
CA GLY A 8 1.07 12.17 3.92
C GLY A 8 2.43 11.49 3.73
N GLU A 9 2.47 10.21 3.32
CA GLU A 9 3.73 9.47 3.22
C GLU A 9 4.41 9.54 1.85
N ALA A 10 5.70 9.23 1.82
CA ALA A 10 6.57 9.47 0.66
C ALA A 10 6.34 8.55 -0.54
N GLN A 11 5.44 7.58 -0.41
CA GLN A 11 5.28 6.50 -1.37
C GLN A 11 3.81 6.18 -1.62
N ARG A 12 3.44 6.06 -2.90
CA ARG A 12 2.14 5.59 -3.37
C ARG A 12 2.06 4.06 -3.24
N ARG A 13 2.05 3.56 -2.00
CA ARG A 13 1.96 2.14 -1.65
C ARG A 13 0.55 1.82 -1.18
N ARG A 14 -0.19 1.06 -2.00
CA ARG A 14 -1.55 0.61 -1.71
C ARG A 14 -1.51 -0.78 -1.06
N ARG A 15 -2.17 -0.92 0.09
CA ARG A 15 -2.32 -2.18 0.82
C ARG A 15 -3.73 -2.35 1.34
N THR A 16 -4.21 -3.60 1.37
CA THR A 16 -5.42 -3.97 2.09
C THR A 16 -5.01 -4.38 3.50
N PHE A 17 -5.64 -3.75 4.49
CA PHE A 17 -5.46 -4.08 5.90
C PHE A 17 -6.76 -4.68 6.41
N LEU A 18 -6.62 -5.73 7.21
CA LEU A 18 -7.73 -6.39 7.90
C LEU A 18 -7.49 -6.26 9.39
N PHE A 19 -8.50 -5.76 10.11
CA PHE A 19 -8.52 -5.75 11.56
C PHE A 19 -9.70 -6.61 12.01
N ALA A 20 -9.42 -7.61 12.83
CA ALA A 20 -10.41 -8.53 13.36
C ALA A 20 -10.32 -8.52 14.89
N PHE A 21 -11.47 -8.63 15.54
CA PHE A 21 -11.61 -8.68 16.98
C PHE A 21 -12.56 -9.81 17.35
N ARG A 22 -12.40 -10.36 18.56
CA ARG A 22 -13.22 -11.47 19.04
C ARG A 22 -14.64 -11.00 19.36
N ASN A 23 -15.59 -11.92 19.26
CA ASN A 23 -17.01 -11.67 19.53
C ASN A 23 -17.35 -11.40 21.00
N ASP A 24 -16.41 -11.60 21.92
CA ASP A 24 -16.56 -11.31 23.35
C ASP A 24 -16.01 -9.94 23.76
N THR A 25 -15.53 -9.14 22.81
CA THR A 25 -15.07 -7.75 23.06
C THR A 25 -16.25 -6.78 23.17
N ALA A 26 -16.08 -5.70 23.95
CA ALA A 26 -17.04 -4.60 23.99
C ALA A 26 -17.17 -3.92 22.63
N LEU A 27 -16.06 -3.82 21.88
CA LEU A 27 -16.04 -3.30 20.51
C LEU A 27 -16.95 -4.11 19.58
N PHE A 28 -16.94 -5.44 19.68
CA PHE A 28 -17.89 -6.27 18.94
C PHE A 28 -19.33 -6.03 19.36
N ARG A 29 -19.61 -6.04 20.66
CA ARG A 29 -20.98 -5.85 21.18
C ARG A 29 -21.58 -4.54 20.66
N LYS A 30 -20.83 -3.44 20.77
CA LYS A 30 -21.24 -2.12 20.26
C LYS A 30 -21.48 -2.12 18.76
N ALA A 31 -20.57 -2.71 17.98
CA ALA A 31 -20.72 -2.78 16.53
C ALA A 31 -21.93 -3.64 16.11
N ALA A 32 -22.12 -4.79 16.75
CA ALA A 32 -23.23 -5.70 16.49
C ALA A 32 -24.58 -5.07 16.86
N GLU A 33 -24.67 -4.40 18.00
CA GLU A 33 -25.87 -3.68 18.43
C GLU A 33 -26.23 -2.56 17.46
N LEU A 34 -25.27 -1.71 17.08
CA LEU A 34 -25.52 -0.61 16.16
C LEU A 34 -25.99 -1.11 14.79
N ILE A 35 -25.36 -2.15 14.25
CA ILE A 35 -25.78 -2.75 12.97
C ILE A 35 -27.15 -3.44 13.11
N CYS A 36 -27.49 -3.97 14.29
CA CYS A 36 -28.79 -4.57 14.53
C CYS A 36 -29.91 -3.52 14.54
N VAL A 37 -29.70 -2.40 15.23
CA VAL A 37 -30.68 -1.32 15.41
C VAL A 37 -30.79 -0.44 14.17
N GLU A 38 -29.67 -0.05 13.56
CA GLU A 38 -29.63 0.93 12.48
C GLU A 38 -29.36 0.34 11.09
N GLY A 39 -29.10 -0.97 11.00
CA GLY A 39 -28.84 -1.65 9.75
C GLY A 39 -27.65 -1.06 9.00
N LEU A 40 -27.86 -0.77 7.71
CA LEU A 40 -26.86 -0.20 6.81
C LEU A 40 -26.33 1.15 7.29
N LYS A 41 -27.17 1.99 7.94
CA LYS A 41 -26.72 3.29 8.47
C LYS A 41 -25.69 3.11 9.59
N GLY A 42 -25.94 2.16 10.50
CA GLY A 42 -25.00 1.81 11.56
C GLY A 42 -23.69 1.25 11.01
N ALA A 43 -23.75 0.36 10.00
CA ALA A 43 -22.56 -0.15 9.32
C ALA A 43 -21.76 0.99 8.65
N HIS A 44 -22.45 1.92 8.00
CA HIS A 44 -21.84 3.08 7.37
C HIS A 44 -21.17 4.01 8.39
N GLN A 45 -21.83 4.28 9.52
CA GLN A 45 -21.27 5.08 10.61
C GLN A 45 -20.02 4.43 11.22
N LEU A 46 -20.04 3.12 11.49
CA LEU A 46 -18.86 2.40 11.98
C LEU A 46 -17.69 2.50 11.00
N LEU A 47 -17.96 2.37 9.70
CA LEU A 47 -16.88 2.40 8.72
C LEU A 47 -16.25 3.80 8.60
N LEU A 48 -17.05 4.86 8.69
CA LEU A 48 -16.61 6.23 8.42
C LEU A 48 -16.13 7.00 9.65
N GLN A 49 -16.67 6.71 10.84
CA GLN A 49 -16.50 7.56 12.02
C GLN A 49 -15.98 6.78 13.23
N ASP A 50 -16.66 5.69 13.60
CA ASP A 50 -16.48 5.09 14.93
C ASP A 50 -15.53 3.89 14.95
N GLY A 51 -15.32 3.25 13.80
CA GLY A 51 -14.61 1.99 13.69
C GLY A 51 -13.11 2.08 13.97
N PHE A 52 -12.42 0.96 13.77
CA PHE A 52 -10.98 0.88 14.01
C PHE A 52 -10.19 1.86 13.14
N PHE A 53 -10.42 1.85 11.83
CA PHE A 53 -9.66 2.64 10.86
C PHE A 53 -10.09 4.10 10.78
N ALA A 54 -11.36 4.41 11.03
CA ALA A 54 -11.93 5.75 10.85
C ALA A 54 -11.13 6.90 11.49
N PRO A 55 -10.73 6.84 12.78
CA PRO A 55 -10.00 7.95 13.42
C PRO A 55 -8.52 8.04 13.00
N ILE A 56 -7.94 6.96 12.49
CA ILE A 56 -6.52 6.92 12.07
C ILE A 56 -6.33 7.14 10.57
N PHE A 57 -7.35 6.86 9.77
CA PHE A 57 -7.40 7.01 8.33
C PHE A 57 -8.72 7.66 7.93
N PRO A 58 -8.88 8.96 8.21
CA PRO A 58 -10.13 9.67 7.96
C PRO A 58 -10.45 9.71 6.47
N LEU A 59 -11.74 9.66 6.17
CA LEU A 59 -12.27 9.73 4.82
C LEU A 59 -12.92 11.09 4.60
N TYR A 60 -12.72 11.67 3.41
CA TYR A 60 -13.44 12.88 2.98
C TYR A 60 -14.90 12.56 2.65
N GLY A 61 -15.15 11.39 2.07
CA GLY A 61 -16.49 10.98 1.66
C GLY A 61 -16.49 9.61 0.99
N PHE A 62 -17.50 9.36 0.17
CA PHE A 62 -17.71 8.10 -0.52
C PHE A 62 -18.45 8.33 -1.84
N GLU A 63 -18.31 7.37 -2.77
CA GLU A 63 -19.13 7.31 -3.96
C GLU A 63 -20.41 6.50 -3.70
N TRP A 64 -21.44 6.70 -4.53
CA TRP A 64 -22.68 5.91 -4.54
C TRP A 64 -22.46 4.52 -5.15
N LYS A 65 -21.38 3.85 -4.75
CA LYS A 65 -20.98 2.51 -5.16
C LYS A 65 -20.70 1.71 -3.90
N TYR A 66 -21.65 0.86 -3.54
CA TYR A 66 -21.53 0.00 -2.38
C TYR A 66 -22.14 -1.37 -2.66
N SER A 67 -21.75 -2.34 -1.84
CA SER A 67 -22.32 -3.67 -1.78
C SER A 67 -22.59 -4.00 -0.31
N GLU A 68 -23.71 -4.66 -0.08
CA GLU A 68 -24.03 -5.23 1.22
C GLU A 68 -24.60 -6.62 1.02
N GLY A 69 -24.62 -7.40 2.10
CA GLY A 69 -25.24 -8.70 2.09
C GLY A 69 -25.01 -9.44 3.38
N TRP A 70 -25.49 -10.68 3.39
CA TRP A 70 -25.31 -11.59 4.51
C TRP A 70 -24.64 -12.86 4.02
N LEU A 71 -23.54 -13.21 4.68
CA LEU A 71 -22.78 -14.43 4.45
C LEU A 71 -23.16 -15.41 5.54
N ASP A 72 -24.01 -16.37 5.18
CA ASP A 72 -24.42 -17.45 6.07
C ASP A 72 -23.35 -18.56 6.03
N GLU A 73 -22.57 -18.67 7.10
CA GLU A 73 -21.49 -19.65 7.21
C GLU A 73 -22.01 -21.10 7.12
N PHE A 74 -23.27 -21.35 7.50
CA PHE A 74 -23.87 -22.69 7.44
C PHE A 74 -24.31 -23.09 6.03
N ARG A 75 -24.34 -22.13 5.07
CA ARG A 75 -24.74 -22.39 3.69
C ARG A 75 -23.66 -23.12 2.89
N TYR A 76 -22.40 -23.00 3.28
CA TYR A 76 -21.27 -23.49 2.50
C TYR A 76 -20.63 -24.71 3.17
N LEU A 77 -20.41 -25.75 2.38
CA LEU A 77 -19.78 -26.99 2.87
C LEU A 77 -18.30 -26.79 3.21
N ASP A 78 -17.61 -26.04 2.37
CA ASP A 78 -16.19 -25.73 2.51
C ASP A 78 -15.80 -24.43 1.79
N LEU A 79 -14.50 -24.09 1.83
CA LEU A 79 -13.96 -22.90 1.17
C LEU A 79 -14.06 -22.96 -0.36
N LYS A 80 -14.04 -24.14 -0.97
CA LYS A 80 -14.13 -24.29 -2.43
C LYS A 80 -15.55 -23.98 -2.89
N ASP A 81 -16.53 -24.51 -2.18
CA ASP A 81 -17.95 -24.24 -2.39
C ASP A 81 -18.24 -22.74 -2.23
N LEU A 82 -17.74 -22.13 -1.14
CA LEU A 82 -17.82 -20.67 -0.96
C LEU A 82 -17.21 -19.90 -2.14
N SER A 83 -16.00 -20.26 -2.57
CA SER A 83 -15.32 -19.56 -3.66
C SER A 83 -16.00 -19.75 -5.03
N ALA A 84 -16.74 -20.85 -5.22
CA ALA A 84 -17.47 -21.11 -6.46
C ALA A 84 -18.86 -20.44 -6.47
N ALA A 85 -19.53 -20.41 -5.32
CA ALA A 85 -20.89 -19.89 -5.19
C ALA A 85 -20.95 -18.38 -4.92
N GLN A 86 -20.00 -17.85 -4.15
CA GLN A 86 -20.00 -16.45 -3.73
C GLN A 86 -19.29 -15.58 -4.76
N SER A 87 -20.03 -14.66 -5.37
CA SER A 87 -19.48 -13.58 -6.19
C SER A 87 -20.05 -12.26 -5.71
N CYS A 88 -19.20 -11.41 -5.12
CA CYS A 88 -19.57 -10.05 -4.77
C CYS A 88 -18.39 -9.12 -4.99
N HIS A 89 -18.70 -7.88 -5.37
CA HIS A 89 -17.70 -6.85 -5.55
C HIS A 89 -17.42 -6.16 -4.22
N PHE A 90 -16.17 -6.16 -3.79
CA PHE A 90 -15.70 -5.39 -2.64
C PHE A 90 -14.96 -4.15 -3.10
N TYR A 91 -15.27 -3.04 -2.45
CA TYR A 91 -14.73 -1.72 -2.72
C TYR A 91 -13.56 -1.38 -1.79
N ALA A 92 -13.06 -0.15 -1.89
CA ALA A 92 -11.92 0.31 -1.10
C ALA A 92 -12.10 0.15 0.42
N SER A 93 -13.30 0.30 0.98
CA SER A 93 -13.54 0.14 2.41
C SER A 93 -14.69 -0.82 2.71
N GLY A 94 -14.65 -1.49 3.85
CA GLY A 94 -15.73 -2.37 4.27
C GLY A 94 -15.55 -2.97 5.66
N LEU A 95 -16.63 -3.56 6.18
CA LEU A 95 -16.67 -4.28 7.44
C LEU A 95 -17.57 -5.51 7.31
N MET A 96 -17.42 -6.44 8.25
CA MET A 96 -18.31 -7.58 8.40
C MET A 96 -18.52 -7.87 9.88
N VAL A 97 -19.78 -8.02 10.30
CA VAL A 97 -20.17 -8.37 11.68
C VAL A 97 -21.33 -9.36 11.60
N ASN A 98 -21.20 -10.53 12.26
CA ASN A 98 -22.20 -11.60 12.25
C ASN A 98 -22.67 -12.00 10.84
N GLY A 99 -21.71 -12.17 9.92
CA GLY A 99 -21.97 -12.47 8.52
C GLY A 99 -22.54 -11.31 7.70
N ARG A 100 -23.05 -10.23 8.32
CA ARG A 100 -23.51 -9.05 7.57
C ARG A 100 -22.31 -8.23 7.15
N PHE A 101 -22.13 -8.07 5.85
CA PHE A 101 -21.04 -7.26 5.30
C PHE A 101 -21.57 -6.00 4.65
N TYR A 102 -20.75 -4.96 4.70
CA TYR A 102 -20.94 -3.70 4.01
C TYR A 102 -19.61 -3.28 3.40
N SER A 103 -19.60 -2.89 2.13
CA SER A 103 -18.42 -2.38 1.45
C SER A 103 -18.79 -1.22 0.55
N VAL A 104 -17.99 -0.16 0.55
CA VAL A 104 -18.25 1.09 -0.18
C VAL A 104 -16.96 1.69 -0.73
N GLU A 105 -17.07 2.33 -1.88
CA GLU A 105 -15.96 3.08 -2.47
C GLU A 105 -15.74 4.37 -1.67
N SER A 106 -14.70 4.36 -0.84
CA SER A 106 -14.34 5.45 0.05
C SER A 106 -13.34 6.41 -0.59
N ILE A 107 -13.51 7.70 -0.33
CA ILE A 107 -12.59 8.76 -0.75
C ILE A 107 -11.76 9.18 0.46
N PRO A 108 -10.44 8.92 0.49
CA PRO A 108 -9.59 9.26 1.62
C PRO A 108 -9.47 10.79 1.77
N LEU A 109 -9.37 11.25 3.01
CA LEU A 109 -8.98 12.64 3.27
C LEU A 109 -7.52 12.82 2.86
N GLN A 110 -7.24 13.80 2.00
CA GLN A 110 -5.89 14.03 1.50
C GLN A 110 -5.08 14.90 2.46
N PHE A 111 -3.89 14.43 2.80
CA PHE A 111 -2.89 15.18 3.55
C PHE A 111 -1.75 15.64 2.62
N PRO A 112 -1.02 16.71 2.96
CA PRO A 112 0.20 17.07 2.26
C PRO A 112 1.18 15.89 2.22
N TYR A 113 1.51 15.41 1.04
CA TYR A 113 2.40 14.27 0.86
C TYR A 113 3.87 14.67 1.00
N LYS A 114 4.70 13.70 1.38
CA LYS A 114 6.16 13.82 1.29
C LYS A 114 6.61 13.56 -0.16
N PRO A 115 7.24 14.52 -0.84
CA PRO A 115 7.73 14.29 -2.19
C PRO A 115 8.97 13.38 -2.16
N LEU A 116 9.27 12.66 -3.26
CA LEU A 116 10.44 11.77 -3.36
C LEU A 116 11.75 12.50 -3.02
N ARG A 117 11.90 13.78 -3.40
CA ARG A 117 13.09 14.57 -3.03
C ARG A 117 13.35 14.67 -1.53
N SER A 118 12.30 14.52 -0.70
CA SER A 118 12.43 14.65 0.77
C SER A 118 13.12 13.46 1.44
N VAL A 119 13.21 12.32 0.76
CA VAL A 119 13.89 11.13 1.29
C VAL A 119 15.31 10.97 0.76
N LEU A 120 15.71 11.78 -0.22
CA LEU A 120 17.03 11.67 -0.86
C LEU A 120 18.14 12.12 0.09
N GLU A 121 19.27 11.43 0.02
CA GLU A 121 20.48 11.81 0.73
C GLU A 121 21.08 13.08 0.13
N THR A 122 21.55 13.93 1.04
CA THR A 122 22.18 15.22 0.74
C THR A 122 23.68 15.20 1.00
N THR A 123 24.26 14.03 1.29
CA THR A 123 25.70 13.81 1.46
C THR A 123 26.30 13.21 0.19
N PRO A 124 27.61 13.39 -0.06
CA PRO A 124 28.28 12.74 -1.18
C PRO A 124 28.10 11.21 -1.15
N LEU A 125 27.72 10.64 -2.29
CA LEU A 125 27.44 9.20 -2.43
C LEU A 125 28.55 8.49 -3.20
N ALA A 126 28.65 7.17 -3.00
CA ALA A 126 29.60 6.34 -3.73
C ALA A 126 29.26 6.29 -5.23
N GLU A 127 30.29 6.32 -6.08
CA GLU A 127 30.17 6.36 -7.54
C GLU A 127 29.32 5.20 -8.11
N ARG A 128 29.30 4.04 -7.43
CA ARG A 128 28.51 2.86 -7.83
C ARG A 128 27.00 3.09 -7.94
N TYR A 129 26.46 4.13 -7.30
CA TYR A 129 25.03 4.45 -7.39
C TYR A 129 24.70 5.26 -8.66
N PHE A 130 25.69 5.93 -9.23
CA PHE A 130 25.50 6.78 -10.40
C PHE A 130 25.48 5.95 -11.68
N LEU A 131 24.57 6.31 -12.59
CA LEU A 131 24.47 5.67 -13.89
C LEU A 131 25.66 6.11 -14.76
N SER A 132 26.24 5.16 -15.48
CA SER A 132 27.22 5.47 -16.52
C SER A 132 26.51 6.03 -17.75
N ALA A 133 27.21 6.84 -18.55
CA ALA A 133 26.65 7.37 -19.80
C ALA A 133 26.22 6.25 -20.77
N ALA A 134 26.92 5.12 -20.76
CA ALA A 134 26.61 3.96 -21.60
C ALA A 134 25.30 3.26 -21.20
N ASP A 135 24.90 3.33 -19.92
CA ASP A 135 23.69 2.67 -19.42
C ASP A 135 22.42 3.50 -19.63
N ILE A 136 22.55 4.83 -19.83
CA ILE A 136 21.39 5.75 -19.88
C ILE A 136 20.40 5.33 -20.97
N ASP A 137 20.87 4.94 -22.15
CA ASP A 137 19.97 4.53 -23.25
C ASP A 137 19.28 3.19 -22.96
N TYR A 138 19.97 2.27 -22.27
CA TYR A 138 19.35 1.04 -21.79
C TYR A 138 18.25 1.33 -20.76
N TRP A 139 18.49 2.25 -19.82
CA TRP A 139 17.48 2.70 -18.86
C TRP A 139 16.29 3.38 -19.55
N ARG A 140 16.53 4.23 -20.55
CA ARG A 140 15.46 4.85 -21.36
C ARG A 140 14.62 3.80 -22.06
N TYR A 141 15.22 2.78 -22.66
CA TYR A 141 14.49 1.66 -23.27
C TYR A 141 13.70 0.84 -22.24
N LEU A 142 14.26 0.59 -21.05
CA LEU A 142 13.55 -0.12 -19.98
C LEU A 142 12.33 0.67 -19.48
N LYS A 143 12.42 2.00 -19.40
CA LYS A 143 11.36 2.88 -18.90
C LYS A 143 10.36 3.29 -19.98
N GLY A 144 10.77 3.26 -21.24
CA GLY A 144 9.96 3.64 -22.40
C GLY A 144 8.79 2.69 -22.64
N ALA A 145 7.78 3.20 -23.33
CA ALA A 145 6.71 2.35 -23.84
C ALA A 145 7.25 1.46 -24.96
N LYS A 146 6.78 0.22 -25.00
CA LYS A 146 7.17 -0.74 -26.06
C LYS A 146 6.06 -1.74 -26.34
N GLN A 147 6.04 -2.20 -27.58
CA GLN A 147 5.17 -3.27 -28.03
C GLN A 147 6.03 -4.27 -28.81
N GLU A 148 6.19 -5.47 -28.28
CA GLU A 148 7.12 -6.47 -28.79
C GLU A 148 6.43 -7.82 -28.94
N THR A 149 6.75 -8.55 -30.00
CA THR A 149 6.31 -9.93 -30.16
C THR A 149 7.15 -10.83 -29.27
N ARG A 150 6.50 -11.58 -28.36
CA ARG A 150 7.16 -12.57 -27.51
C ARG A 150 6.64 -13.97 -27.78
N HIS A 151 7.49 -14.96 -27.55
CA HIS A 151 7.13 -16.38 -27.68
C HIS A 151 6.83 -16.97 -26.30
N ARG A 152 5.72 -17.72 -26.22
CA ARG A 152 5.40 -18.56 -25.06
C ARG A 152 6.25 -19.82 -25.08
N ARG A 153 6.31 -20.52 -23.95
CA ARG A 153 7.01 -21.83 -23.85
C ARG A 153 6.47 -22.89 -24.81
N ASN A 154 5.21 -22.77 -25.23
CA ASN A 154 4.58 -23.66 -26.22
C ASN A 154 4.80 -23.20 -27.68
N GLY A 155 5.64 -22.20 -27.93
CA GLY A 155 6.00 -21.70 -29.26
C GLY A 155 5.07 -20.62 -29.83
N SER A 156 3.88 -20.43 -29.29
CA SER A 156 2.95 -19.41 -29.82
C SER A 156 3.40 -17.99 -29.49
N THR A 157 3.13 -17.06 -30.41
CA THR A 157 3.46 -15.64 -30.24
C THR A 157 2.34 -14.88 -29.53
N TYR A 158 2.71 -13.84 -28.80
CA TYR A 158 1.78 -12.84 -28.29
C TYR A 158 2.42 -11.46 -28.33
N PHE A 159 1.60 -10.42 -28.47
CA PHE A 159 2.06 -9.05 -28.33
C PHE A 159 2.19 -8.72 -26.84
N PHE A 160 3.41 -8.44 -26.41
CA PHE A 160 3.69 -7.84 -25.13
C PHE A 160 3.66 -6.32 -25.29
N SER A 161 2.66 -5.66 -24.71
CA SER A 161 2.58 -4.21 -24.66
C SER A 161 2.87 -3.72 -23.25
N GLU A 162 3.63 -2.62 -23.16
CA GLU A 162 4.07 -2.05 -21.90
C GLU A 162 4.09 -0.51 -22.03
N GLY A 163 3.44 0.19 -21.10
CA GLY A 163 3.38 1.66 -21.11
C GLY A 163 4.71 2.33 -20.73
N SER A 164 4.79 3.65 -20.84
CA SER A 164 5.98 4.40 -20.39
C SER A 164 5.94 4.66 -18.88
N MET A 165 7.12 4.88 -18.30
CA MET A 165 7.30 5.42 -16.95
C MET A 165 8.21 6.64 -16.98
N ALA A 166 8.07 7.50 -15.97
CA ALA A 166 8.96 8.65 -15.80
C ALA A 166 10.42 8.20 -15.67
N PHE A 167 11.30 8.88 -16.39
CA PHE A 167 12.75 8.72 -16.31
C PHE A 167 13.42 10.09 -16.47
N PRO A 168 14.08 10.61 -15.42
CA PRO A 168 14.09 10.07 -14.06
C PRO A 168 12.70 10.07 -13.39
N ASP A 169 12.59 9.36 -12.28
CA ASP A 169 11.44 9.42 -11.38
C ASP A 169 11.21 10.87 -10.91
N ARG A 170 9.93 11.27 -10.86
CA ARG A 170 9.52 12.64 -10.50
C ARG A 170 9.82 12.92 -9.03
N SER A 171 10.71 13.87 -8.78
CA SER A 171 11.19 14.19 -7.44
C SER A 171 10.19 15.03 -6.62
N ASP A 172 9.26 15.70 -7.29
CA ASP A 172 8.23 16.57 -6.73
C ASP A 172 6.96 15.83 -6.30
N LEU A 173 6.77 14.59 -6.74
CA LEU A 173 5.63 13.74 -6.41
C LEU A 173 6.00 12.67 -5.38
N PRO A 174 5.03 12.03 -4.69
CA PRO A 174 5.33 10.87 -3.89
C PRO A 174 5.80 9.73 -4.80
N SER A 175 6.78 8.98 -4.32
CA SER A 175 7.40 7.87 -5.03
C SER A 175 6.37 6.85 -5.48
N ARG A 176 6.66 6.14 -6.57
CA ARG A 176 5.90 4.93 -6.92
C ARG A 176 6.27 3.82 -5.92
N THR A 177 5.49 2.74 -5.90
CA THR A 177 5.79 1.61 -5.02
C THR A 177 7.14 1.00 -5.37
N MET A 178 8.04 0.93 -4.39
CA MET A 178 9.27 0.16 -4.40
C MET A 178 8.97 -1.34 -4.40
N LEU A 179 9.69 -2.06 -5.25
CA LEU A 179 9.60 -3.51 -5.39
C LEU A 179 10.86 -4.17 -4.83
N THR A 180 10.81 -5.47 -4.61
CA THR A 180 11.96 -6.25 -4.13
C THR A 180 13.12 -6.30 -5.13
N SER A 181 12.85 -5.99 -6.40
CA SER A 181 13.83 -5.85 -7.48
C SER A 181 14.58 -4.53 -7.48
N GLU A 182 14.37 -3.65 -6.50
CA GLU A 182 15.00 -2.32 -6.46
C GLU A 182 16.54 -2.38 -6.58
N GLY A 183 17.18 -3.38 -5.96
CA GLY A 183 18.63 -3.59 -6.04
C GLY A 183 19.14 -4.21 -7.35
N SER A 184 18.35 -4.18 -8.43
CA SER A 184 18.71 -4.71 -9.75
C SER A 184 18.37 -3.71 -10.85
N VAL A 185 18.96 -3.85 -12.04
CA VAL A 185 18.58 -3.01 -13.19
C VAL A 185 17.27 -3.54 -13.75
N SER A 186 16.19 -2.82 -13.49
CA SER A 186 14.86 -3.17 -13.95
C SER A 186 14.07 -1.94 -14.31
N ARG A 187 13.05 -2.11 -15.14
CA ARG A 187 12.06 -1.06 -15.44
C ARG A 187 11.46 -0.46 -14.15
N SER A 188 11.28 -1.27 -13.11
CA SER A 188 10.75 -0.86 -11.81
C SER A 188 11.77 -0.27 -10.84
N THR A 189 13.05 -0.18 -11.18
CA THR A 189 14.07 0.38 -10.30
C THR A 189 14.07 1.90 -10.39
N HIS A 190 14.08 2.59 -9.26
CA HIS A 190 14.03 4.04 -9.20
C HIS A 190 15.33 4.64 -9.71
N VAL A 191 15.19 5.67 -10.53
CA VAL A 191 16.31 6.50 -10.96
C VAL A 191 15.95 7.94 -10.71
N VAL A 192 16.78 8.64 -9.95
CA VAL A 192 16.58 10.03 -9.55
C VAL A 192 17.75 10.89 -10.02
N ALA A 193 17.49 12.19 -10.16
CA ALA A 193 18.58 13.16 -10.26
C ALA A 193 19.12 13.43 -8.86
N ASP A 194 20.43 13.28 -8.70
CA ASP A 194 21.12 13.56 -7.46
C ASP A 194 20.99 15.05 -7.08
N PRO A 195 20.57 15.40 -5.84
CA PRO A 195 20.37 16.79 -5.46
C PRO A 195 21.60 17.68 -5.59
N GLN A 196 22.80 17.13 -5.40
CA GLN A 196 24.05 17.91 -5.45
C GLN A 196 24.61 18.03 -6.87
N THR A 197 24.72 16.90 -7.57
CA THR A 197 25.46 16.80 -8.83
C THR A 197 24.56 16.84 -10.06
N GLN A 198 23.23 16.70 -9.89
CA GLN A 198 22.24 16.53 -10.95
C GLN A 198 22.48 15.30 -11.85
N ARG A 199 23.43 14.43 -11.50
CA ARG A 199 23.68 13.17 -12.20
C ARG A 199 22.58 12.17 -11.87
N LEU A 200 22.26 11.30 -12.83
CA LEU A 200 21.27 10.24 -12.62
C LEU A 200 21.88 9.11 -11.77
N ARG A 201 21.12 8.65 -10.77
CA ARG A 201 21.52 7.55 -9.89
C ARG A 201 20.34 6.72 -9.42
N THR A 202 20.60 5.50 -8.96
CA THR A 202 19.61 4.70 -8.23
C THR A 202 19.46 5.19 -6.78
N LEU A 203 18.40 4.74 -6.11
CA LEU A 203 18.23 5.01 -4.68
C LEU A 203 19.23 4.19 -3.85
N THR A 204 19.75 4.78 -2.78
CA THR A 204 20.58 4.06 -1.80
C THR A 204 19.72 3.26 -0.83
N PRO A 205 20.28 2.29 -0.09
CA PRO A 205 19.53 1.56 0.93
C PRO A 205 18.89 2.47 2.00
N ILE A 206 19.58 3.55 2.39
CA ILE A 206 19.08 4.52 3.37
C ILE A 206 17.88 5.28 2.81
N GLU A 207 17.93 5.72 1.55
CA GLU A 207 16.78 6.36 0.90
C GLU A 207 15.58 5.40 0.78
N CYS A 208 15.85 4.10 0.62
CA CYS A 208 14.81 3.07 0.61
C CYS A 208 14.17 2.83 1.99
N GLU A 209 14.96 2.93 3.06
CA GLU A 209 14.47 2.92 4.45
C GLU A 209 13.57 4.12 4.71
N ARG A 210 14.05 5.32 4.38
CA ARG A 210 13.30 6.57 4.51
C ARG A 210 12.00 6.56 3.70
N LEU A 211 11.98 5.99 2.50
CA LEU A 211 10.76 5.83 1.69
C LEU A 211 9.64 5.07 2.40
N ASN A 212 10.02 4.09 3.22
CA ASN A 212 9.08 3.31 4.02
C ASN A 212 8.91 3.86 5.45
N GLY A 213 9.57 4.97 5.79
CA GLY A 213 9.51 5.63 7.10
C GLY A 213 10.35 4.95 8.18
N PHE A 214 11.33 4.13 7.80
CA PHE A 214 12.31 3.59 8.73
C PHE A 214 13.41 4.63 9.04
N PRO A 215 14.02 4.57 10.23
CA PRO A 215 15.26 5.30 10.51
C PRO A 215 16.39 4.87 9.57
N ASP A 216 17.37 5.75 9.40
CA ASP A 216 18.59 5.46 8.66
C ASP A 216 19.31 4.24 9.26
N ASP A 217 19.82 3.38 8.38
CA ASP A 217 20.55 2.17 8.71
C ASP A 217 19.78 1.13 9.52
N TRP A 218 18.44 1.17 9.45
CA TRP A 218 17.57 0.15 10.03
C TRP A 218 17.89 -1.28 9.55
N THR A 219 18.36 -1.43 8.31
CA THR A 219 18.77 -2.71 7.72
C THR A 219 20.29 -2.90 7.67
N ALA A 220 21.05 -2.12 8.44
CA ALA A 220 22.49 -2.32 8.56
C ALA A 220 22.84 -3.74 9.05
N GLY A 221 23.98 -4.25 8.59
CA GLY A 221 24.42 -5.64 8.82
C GLY A 221 23.89 -6.65 7.80
N MET A 222 22.90 -6.29 6.97
CA MET A 222 22.47 -7.11 5.83
C MET A 222 23.33 -6.81 4.59
N PRO A 223 23.56 -7.81 3.70
CA PRO A 223 24.06 -7.54 2.36
C PRO A 223 23.17 -6.51 1.65
N GLU A 224 23.77 -5.61 0.89
CA GLU A 224 23.06 -4.48 0.27
C GLU A 224 21.84 -4.92 -0.56
N ARG A 225 21.97 -5.98 -1.34
CA ARG A 225 20.85 -6.54 -2.11
C ARG A 225 19.68 -7.00 -1.24
N LEU A 226 19.97 -7.51 -0.03
CA LEU A 226 18.97 -7.92 0.93
C LEU A 226 18.28 -6.71 1.59
N ARG A 227 19.00 -5.58 1.79
CA ARG A 227 18.39 -4.32 2.26
C ARG A 227 17.27 -3.88 1.31
N TYR A 228 17.54 -3.85 0.00
CA TYR A 228 16.53 -3.53 -1.02
C TYR A 228 15.36 -4.52 -1.03
N PHE A 229 15.64 -5.82 -0.93
CA PHE A 229 14.61 -6.86 -0.87
C PHE A 229 13.68 -6.67 0.34
N THR A 230 14.26 -6.38 1.52
CA THR A 230 13.51 -6.09 2.75
C THR A 230 12.62 -4.85 2.58
N MET A 231 13.16 -3.75 2.04
CA MET A 231 12.40 -2.52 1.82
C MET A 231 11.30 -2.66 0.76
N GLY A 232 11.51 -3.48 -0.28
CA GLY A 232 10.46 -3.78 -1.27
C GLY A 232 9.24 -4.49 -0.67
N ASN A 233 9.45 -5.32 0.36
CA ASN A 233 8.38 -6.03 1.08
C ASN A 233 7.79 -5.26 2.26
N ALA A 234 8.51 -4.27 2.79
CA ALA A 234 8.14 -3.56 4.01
C ALA A 234 6.77 -2.87 3.94
N LEU A 235 6.20 -2.62 5.11
CA LEU A 235 5.04 -1.73 5.27
C LEU A 235 5.53 -0.32 5.59
N VAL A 236 4.67 0.68 5.36
CA VAL A 236 4.99 2.08 5.65
C VAL A 236 4.83 2.32 7.16
N VAL A 237 5.94 2.55 7.84
CA VAL A 237 6.05 2.57 9.31
C VAL A 237 5.04 3.51 9.97
N PRO A 238 4.86 4.77 9.53
CA PRO A 238 3.87 5.66 10.13
C PRO A 238 2.45 5.10 10.15
N LEU A 239 2.03 4.39 9.10
CA LEU A 239 0.70 3.78 9.05
C LEU A 239 0.58 2.64 10.07
N ILE A 240 1.61 1.80 10.17
CA ILE A 240 1.65 0.69 11.13
C ILE A 240 1.66 1.22 12.56
N LYS A 241 2.40 2.30 12.82
CA LYS A 241 2.44 2.96 14.12
C LYS A 241 1.07 3.55 14.51
N ALA A 242 0.35 4.15 13.56
CA ALA A 242 -1.01 4.66 13.80
C ALA A 242 -1.98 3.53 14.17
N MET A 243 -1.95 2.42 13.42
CA MET A 243 -2.74 1.24 13.74
C MET A 243 -2.35 0.62 15.09
N GLY A 244 -1.06 0.49 15.38
CA GLY A 244 -0.57 -0.04 16.66
C GLY A 244 -1.04 0.78 17.86
N LYS A 245 -0.94 2.12 17.78
CA LYS A 245 -1.48 3.01 18.81
C LYS A 245 -2.99 2.84 19.02
N ARG A 246 -3.74 2.68 17.92
CA ARG A 246 -5.18 2.44 17.99
C ARG A 246 -5.51 1.11 18.67
N ILE A 247 -4.74 0.06 18.40
CA ILE A 247 -4.91 -1.24 19.07
C ILE A 247 -4.65 -1.10 20.58
N SER A 248 -3.55 -0.42 20.97
CA SER A 248 -3.24 -0.22 22.39
C SER A 248 -4.34 0.54 23.13
N ALA A 249 -4.83 1.65 22.56
CA ALA A 249 -5.91 2.43 23.17
C ALA A 249 -7.18 1.59 23.36
N LEU A 250 -7.57 0.81 22.35
CA LEU A 250 -8.74 -0.06 22.44
C LEU A 250 -8.56 -1.18 23.47
N ALA A 251 -7.35 -1.71 23.64
CA ALA A 251 -7.07 -2.73 24.64
C ALA A 251 -7.11 -2.18 26.08
N GLU A 252 -6.71 -0.92 26.28
CA GLU A 252 -6.83 -0.23 27.57
C GLU A 252 -8.30 0.04 27.94
N ASP A 253 -9.12 0.47 26.97
CA ASP A 253 -10.56 0.70 27.15
C ASP A 253 -11.31 -0.59 27.55
N GLU A 254 -10.94 -1.73 26.95
CA GLU A 254 -11.53 -3.05 27.25
C GLU A 254 -11.15 -3.57 28.65
N GLN A 255 -10.01 -3.15 29.22
CA GLN A 255 -9.64 -3.52 30.59
C GLN A 255 -10.37 -2.70 31.66
N CYS A 256 -10.84 -1.51 31.29
CA CYS A 256 -11.58 -0.62 32.18
C CYS A 256 -13.10 -0.81 32.15
N SER A 257 -13.60 -1.64 31.23
CA SER A 257 -15.04 -1.91 30.98
C SER A 257 -15.48 -3.24 31.58
#